data_AF-A0AAU3XMA1-F1
#
_entry.id   AF-A0AAU3XMA1-F1
#
_cell.length_a   1.000
_cell.length_b   1.000
_cell.length_c   1.000
_cell.angle_alpha   90.00
_cell.angle_beta   90.00
_cell.angle_gamma   90.00
#
_symmetry.space_group_name_H-M   'P 1'
#
loop_
_entity.id
_entity.type
_entity.pdbx_description
1 polymer ?
#
loop_
_entity_poly.entity_id
_entity_poly.type
_entity_poly.pdbx_seq_one_letter_code
_entity_poly.pdbx_strand_id
1 'polypeptide(L)' 'MVNFNLRLPDDLHAAIKAAAERDGRSAHGQMLWYLRRAVEASGTPDRPVGDPAAPAPLRGNGHSPRP' A
#
# COMPACT_ATOMS: atom_id res chain seq x y z
N MET A 1 -27.09 -5.51 -3.66
CA MET A 1 -25.99 -5.35 -4.64
C MET A 1 -25.73 -3.86 -4.79
N VAL A 2 -24.51 -3.38 -4.54
CA VAL A 2 -24.18 -1.95 -4.66
C VAL A 2 -23.76 -1.68 -6.10
N ASN A 3 -24.35 -0.68 -6.74
CA ASN A 3 -23.95 -0.25 -8.09
C ASN A 3 -23.04 0.98 -7.99
N PHE A 4 -21.87 0.93 -8.62
CA PHE A 4 -20.89 2.01 -8.58
C PHE A 4 -20.60 2.46 -10.02
N ASN A 5 -20.92 3.71 -10.34
CA ASN A 5 -20.58 4.30 -11.64
C ASN A 5 -19.26 5.06 -11.49
N LEU A 6 -18.18 4.46 -12.01
CA LEU A 6 -16.86 5.08 -12.03
C LEU A 6 -16.54 5.56 -13.45
N ARG A 7 -16.21 6.84 -13.59
CA ARG A 7 -15.65 7.36 -14.84
C ARG A 7 -14.13 7.18 -14.80
N LEU A 8 -13.64 6.28 -15.65
CA LEU A 8 -12.22 6.04 -15.83
C LEU A 8 -11.77 6.77 -17.10
N PRO A 9 -10.58 7.39 -17.11
CA PRO A 9 -9.92 7.79 -18.35
C PRO A 9 -9.74 6.57 -19.27
N ASP A 10 -9.88 6.77 -20.58
CA ASP A 10 -9.78 5.70 -21.57
C ASP A 10 -8.45 4.95 -21.50
N ASP A 11 -7.35 5.66 -21.23
CA ASP A 11 -6.02 5.07 -21.07
C ASP A 11 -5.96 4.09 -19.89
N LEU A 12 -6.61 4.45 -18.77
CA LEU A 12 -6.65 3.60 -17.58
C LEU A 12 -7.56 2.39 -17.80
N HIS A 13 -8.68 2.59 -18.49
CA HIS A 13 -9.56 1.48 -18.88
C HIS A 13 -8.83 0.49 -19.79
N ALA A 14 -8.06 0.98 -20.78
CA ALA A 14 -7.24 0.15 -21.65
C ALA A 14 -6.16 -0.64 -20.87
N ALA A 15 -5.48 0.01 -19.92
CA ALA A 15 -4.49 -0.64 -19.07
C ALA A 15 -5.11 -1.75 -18.19
N ILE A 16 -6.29 -1.50 -17.61
CA ILE A 16 -7.01 -2.50 -16.80
C ILE A 16 -7.43 -3.68 -17.68
N LYS A 17 -7.91 -3.43 -18.90
CA LYS A 17 -8.30 -4.48 -19.85
C LYS A 17 -7.10 -5.34 -20.25
N ALA A 18 -5.97 -4.73 -20.60
CA ALA A 18 -4.76 -5.47 -20.95
C ALA A 18 -4.24 -6.31 -19.77
N ALA A 19 -4.31 -5.78 -18.54
CA ALA A 19 -3.97 -6.55 -17.33
C ALA A 19 -4.93 -7.73 -17.11
N ALA A 20 -6.23 -7.52 -17.36
CA ALA A 20 -7.24 -8.56 -17.22
C ALA A 20 -7.04 -9.69 -18.23
N GLU A 21 -6.74 -9.38 -19.49
CA GLU A 21 -6.44 -10.36 -20.54
C GLU A 21 -5.20 -11.21 -20.18
N ARG A 22 -4.15 -10.58 -19.62
CA ARG A 22 -2.95 -11.28 -19.15
C ARG A 22 -3.25 -12.23 -17.99
N ASP A 23 -4.13 -11.83 -17.07
CA ASP A 23 -4.48 -12.60 -15.89
C ASP A 23 -5.61 -13.62 -16.14
N GLY A 24 -6.16 -13.67 -17.36
CA GLY A 24 -7.30 -14.53 -17.72
C GLY A 24 -8.61 -14.14 -17.01
N ARG A 25 -8.76 -12.87 -16.63
CA ARG A 25 -9.91 -12.33 -15.89
C ARG A 25 -10.73 -11.36 -16.74
N SER A 26 -11.96 -11.09 -16.31
CA SER A 26 -12.72 -9.95 -16.86
C SER A 26 -12.16 -8.63 -16.33
N ALA A 27 -12.29 -7.55 -17.11
CA ALA A 27 -11.82 -6.21 -16.71
C ALA A 27 -12.45 -5.76 -15.38
N HIS A 28 -13.73 -6.06 -15.17
CA HIS A 28 -14.42 -5.79 -13.90
C HIS A 28 -13.83 -6.59 -12.72
N GLY A 29 -13.54 -7.87 -12.93
CA GLY A 29 -12.87 -8.70 -11.92
C GLY A 29 -11.46 -8.20 -11.59
N GLN A 30 -10.72 -7.74 -12.60
CA GLN A 30 -9.39 -7.14 -12.42
C GLN A 30 -9.46 -5.84 -11.61
N MET A 31 -10.46 -4.98 -11.88
CA MET A 31 -10.67 -3.74 -11.14
C MET A 31 -11.01 -4.00 -9.67
N LEU A 32 -11.88 -4.97 -9.38
CA LEU A 32 -12.20 -5.36 -8.00
C LEU A 32 -10.98 -5.93 -7.26
N TRP A 33 -10.13 -6.66 -7.97
CA TRP A 33 -8.88 -7.17 -7.41
C TRP A 33 -7.92 -6.03 -7.03
N TYR A 34 -7.76 -5.02 -7.90
CA TYR A 34 -6.98 -3.82 -7.56
C TYR A 34 -7.56 -3.07 -6.36
N LEU A 35 -8.89 -2.90 -6.31
CA LEU A 35 -9.54 -2.20 -5.19
C LEU A 35 -9.34 -2.96 -3.87
N ARG A 36 -9.50 -4.28 -3.87
CA ARG A 36 -9.20 -5.11 -2.70
C ARG A 36 -7.76 -4.94 -2.26
N ARG A 37 -6.81 -5.03 -3.19
CA ARG A 37 -5.38 -4.88 -2.90
C ARG A 37 -5.05 -3.49 -2.34
N ALA A 38 -5.69 -2.43 -2.85
CA ALA A 38 -5.51 -1.07 -2.35
C ALA A 38 -6.06 -0.91 -0.93
N VAL A 39 -7.21 -1.52 -0.60
CA VAL A 39 -7.79 -1.52 0.76
C VAL A 39 -6.94 -2.34 1.72
N GLU A 40 -6.44 -3.50 1.30
CA GLU A 40 -5.53 -4.32 2.10
C GLU A 40 -4.20 -3.59 2.35
N ALA A 41 -3.66 -2.90 1.34
CA ALA A 41 -2.44 -2.11 1.45
C ALA A 41 -2.62 -0.90 2.37
N SER A 42 -3.74 -0.16 2.27
CA SER A 42 -4.05 0.96 3.16
C SER A 42 -4.42 0.54 4.58
N GLY A 43 -4.84 -0.72 4.75
CA GLY A 43 -5.03 -1.37 6.04
C GLY A 43 -3.73 -1.77 6.75
N THR A 44 -2.58 -1.65 6.08
CA THR A 44 -1.27 -1.65 6.74
C THR A 44 -1.05 -0.23 7.26
N PRO A 45 -1.24 0.08 8.56
CA PRO A 45 -0.68 1.32 9.08
C PRO A 45 0.81 1.21 8.81
N ASP A 46 1.34 2.23 8.14
CA ASP A 46 2.76 2.46 7.89
C ASP A 46 3.58 1.79 8.99
N ARG A 47 3.98 0.53 8.76
CA ARG A 47 4.86 -0.16 9.68
C ARG A 47 6.16 0.52 9.32
N PRO A 48 6.74 1.37 10.19
CA PRO A 48 8.05 1.89 9.91
C PRO A 48 8.89 0.63 9.71
N VAL A 49 9.36 0.43 8.47
CA VAL A 49 10.37 -0.58 8.21
C VAL A 49 11.51 -0.09 9.09
N GLY A 50 11.66 -0.72 10.24
CA GLY A 50 12.66 -0.36 11.22
C GLY A 50 13.97 -0.41 10.47
N ASP A 51 14.55 0.77 10.28
CA ASP A 51 15.86 0.92 9.72
C ASP A 51 16.79 -0.03 10.50
N PRO A 52 17.40 -1.05 9.88
CA PRO A 52 18.38 -1.87 10.57
C PRO A 52 19.64 -1.07 10.96
N ALA A 53 19.73 0.20 10.61
CA ALA A 53 20.76 1.15 11.00
C ALA A 53 20.29 2.24 11.98
N ALA A 54 19.15 2.07 12.68
CA ALA A 54 18.88 2.92 13.84
C ALA A 54 19.80 2.50 15.01
N PRO A 55 20.83 3.28 15.40
CA PRO A 55 21.57 2.98 16.61
C PRO A 55 20.60 3.07 17.78
N ALA A 56 20.56 2.01 18.59
CA ALA A 56 19.74 1.96 19.80
C ALA A 56 19.98 3.23 20.64
N PRO A 57 18.93 3.85 21.23
CA PRO A 57 19.17 4.88 22.22
C PRO A 57 19.87 4.20 23.40
N LEU A 58 21.14 4.53 23.62
CA LEU A 58 21.89 4.11 24.79
C LEU A 58 21.15 4.61 26.03
N ARG A 59 20.40 3.70 26.64
CA ARG A 59 19.76 3.88 27.92
C ARG A 59 20.79 3.51 28.98
N GLY A 60 21.13 4.47 29.83
CA GLY A 60 22.05 4.30 30.96
C GLY A 60 23.30 5.15 30.75
N ASN A 61 23.77 5.95 31.68
CA ASN A 61 23.55 6.01 33.11
C ASN A 61 23.96 7.45 33.52
N GLY A 62 23.39 7.97 34.61
CA GLY A 62 23.73 9.30 35.09
C GLY A 62 25.23 9.42 35.38
N HIS A 63 25.75 10.64 35.28
CA HIS A 63 26.59 11.30 36.29
C HIS A 63 26.99 12.68 35.77
N SER A 64 26.57 13.72 36.49
CA SER A 64 27.22 15.04 36.42
C SER A 64 28.70 14.91 36.77
N PRO A 65 29.54 15.78 36.20
CA PRO A 65 30.53 16.44 37.02
C PRO A 65 30.55 17.94 36.76
N ARG A 66 30.20 18.71 37.80
CA ARG A 66 30.88 19.97 38.15
C ARG A 66 32.05 19.56 39.05
N PRO A 67 33.25 20.15 38.97
CA PRO A 67 33.48 21.59 39.10
C PRO A 67 34.17 22.26 37.90
#